data_AF-A0A7S2MPS8-F1
#
_entry.id   AF-A0A7S2MPS8-F1
#
_cell.length_a   1.000
_cell.length_b   1.000
_cell.length_c   1.000
_cell.angle_alpha   90.00
_cell.angle_beta   90.00
_cell.angle_gamma   90.00
#
_symmetry.space_group_name_H-M   'P 1'
#
loop_
_entity.id
_entity.type
_entity.pdbx_description
1 polymer ?
#
loop_
_entity_poly.entity_id
_entity_poly.type
_entity_poly.pdbx_seq_one_letter_code
_entity_poly.pdbx_strand_id
1 'polypeptide(L)'
;VLVGMEAVVTAQSSGETYAKFVILSGHDTGPMAPFLGALQIGGAEFPRFNDLLAMELHAVNGGGYAVRLVHNGEVVTGLVPGCSPGVELCPWEDFYSTVAELVPSPVECGRTDDPTWWPIVSNERI
;
A
#
# COMPACT_ATOMS: atom_id res chain seq x y z
N VAL A 1 1.18 -0.48 6.52
CA VAL A 1 0.31 -1.31 5.66
C VAL A 1 1.15 -2.20 4.76
N LEU A 2 2.07 -1.66 3.94
CA LEU A 2 2.99 -2.45 3.08
C LEU A 2 3.72 -3.57 3.82
N VAL A 3 4.38 -3.26 4.94
CA VAL A 3 5.09 -4.25 5.78
C VAL A 3 4.19 -5.43 6.20
N GLY A 4 2.91 -5.16 6.45
CA GLY A 4 1.95 -6.21 6.82
C GLY A 4 1.57 -7.10 5.63
N MET A 5 1.37 -6.53 4.44
CA MET A 5 1.06 -7.28 3.22
C MET A 5 2.28 -8.08 2.75
N GLU A 6 3.47 -7.48 2.80
CA GLU A 6 4.75 -8.14 2.51
C GLU A 6 4.94 -9.35 3.43
N ALA A 7 4.71 -9.19 4.73
CA ALA A 7 4.78 -10.31 5.66
C ALA A 7 3.84 -11.45 5.27
N VAL A 8 2.61 -11.16 4.83
CA VAL A 8 1.67 -12.19 4.34
C VAL A 8 2.18 -12.88 3.06
N VAL A 9 2.77 -12.12 2.13
CA VAL A 9 3.36 -12.67 0.90
C VAL A 9 4.53 -13.61 1.24
N THR A 10 5.43 -13.21 2.14
CA THR A 10 6.58 -14.03 2.56
C THR A 10 6.15 -15.26 3.37
N ALA A 11 5.12 -15.11 4.21
CA ALA A 11 4.58 -16.14 5.09
C ALA A 11 4.09 -17.41 4.40
N GLN A 12 3.73 -17.30 3.12
CA GLN A 12 3.21 -18.43 2.33
C GLN A 12 4.15 -19.65 2.39
N SER A 13 5.45 -19.40 2.61
CA SER A 13 6.49 -20.41 2.70
C SER A 13 6.91 -20.81 4.13
N SER A 14 6.62 -20.00 5.16
CA SER A 14 7.14 -20.19 6.52
C SER A 14 6.17 -20.88 7.50
N GLY A 15 4.88 -20.96 7.16
CA GLY A 15 3.86 -21.54 8.04
C GLY A 15 3.50 -20.67 9.26
N GLU A 16 3.99 -19.44 9.29
CA GLU A 16 3.70 -18.45 10.33
C GLU A 16 2.31 -17.82 10.12
N THR A 17 1.67 -17.42 11.23
CA THR A 17 0.34 -16.81 11.21
C THR A 17 0.43 -15.29 11.23
N TYR A 18 -0.21 -14.63 10.26
CA TYR A 18 -0.26 -13.18 10.16
C TYR A 18 -1.70 -12.66 10.19
N ALA A 19 -1.85 -11.39 10.58
CA ALA A 19 -3.15 -10.74 10.58
C ALA A 19 -3.68 -10.63 9.14
N LYS A 20 -4.81 -11.29 8.87
CA LYS A 20 -5.47 -11.27 7.55
C LYS A 20 -6.33 -10.03 7.31
N PHE A 21 -6.60 -9.28 8.38
CA PHE A 21 -7.47 -8.11 8.35
C PHE A 21 -6.96 -7.09 9.36
N VAL A 22 -6.71 -5.87 8.89
CA VAL A 22 -6.20 -4.77 9.68
C VAL A 22 -7.09 -3.57 9.42
N ILE A 23 -7.70 -3.01 10.47
CA ILE A 23 -8.44 -1.75 10.41
C ILE A 23 -7.55 -0.67 11.02
N LEU A 24 -7.32 0.39 10.25
CA LEU A 24 -6.70 1.62 10.71
C LEU A 24 -7.71 2.75 10.57
N SER A 25 -7.68 3.68 11.52
CA SER A 25 -8.53 4.86 11.54
C SER A 25 -7.65 6.10 11.74
N GLY A 26 -8.06 7.22 11.17
CA GLY A 26 -7.40 8.51 11.35
C GLY A 26 -8.22 9.65 10.79
N HIS A 27 -7.58 10.78 10.57
CA HIS A 27 -8.20 11.99 10.07
C HIS A 27 -8.01 12.16 8.56
N ASP A 28 -8.82 13.03 7.99
CA ASP A 28 -8.74 13.56 6.63
C ASP A 28 -7.35 14.11 6.30
N THR A 29 -6.83 15.00 7.14
CA THR A 29 -5.48 15.58 7.04
C THR A 29 -4.36 14.58 7.29
N GLY A 30 -4.66 13.45 7.92
CA GLY A 30 -3.70 12.40 8.21
C GLY A 30 -4.34 11.17 8.85
N PRO A 31 -4.26 9.98 8.23
CA PRO A 31 -3.37 9.66 7.12
C PRO A 31 -4.02 9.77 5.73
N MET A 32 -5.29 10.15 5.61
CA MET A 32 -6.04 9.93 4.36
C MET A 32 -5.54 10.76 3.17
N ALA A 33 -5.47 12.09 3.28
CA ALA A 33 -5.00 12.94 2.19
C ALA A 33 -3.59 12.57 1.70
N PRO A 34 -2.60 12.34 2.58
CA PRO A 34 -1.29 11.84 2.15
C PRO A 34 -1.35 10.50 1.39
N PHE A 35 -2.18 9.54 1.83
CA PHE A 35 -2.30 8.25 1.12
C PHE A 35 -2.90 8.40 -0.27
N LEU A 36 -4.00 9.15 -0.39
CA LEU A 36 -4.65 9.38 -1.69
C LEU A 36 -3.70 10.10 -2.65
N GLY A 37 -2.99 11.12 -2.17
CA GLY A 37 -2.02 11.88 -2.96
C GLY A 37 -0.82 11.04 -3.39
N ALA A 38 -0.22 10.27 -2.49
CA ALA A 38 0.93 9.41 -2.80
C ALA A 38 0.57 8.34 -3.84
N LEU A 39 -0.58 7.67 -3.67
CA LEU A 39 -1.05 6.63 -4.58
C LEU A 39 -1.66 7.19 -5.86
N GLN A 40 -1.79 8.51 -5.98
CA GLN A 40 -2.46 9.20 -7.10
C GLN A 40 -3.88 8.67 -7.37
N ILE A 41 -4.59 8.30 -6.30
CA ILE A 41 -5.96 7.80 -6.37
C ILE A 41 -6.92 8.91 -5.92
N GLY A 42 -7.84 9.28 -6.80
CA GLY A 42 -8.78 10.40 -6.60
C GLY A 42 -8.37 11.69 -7.33
N GLY A 43 -9.25 12.70 -7.31
CA GLY A 43 -8.95 14.02 -7.84
C GLY A 43 -8.10 14.86 -6.87
N ALA A 44 -7.79 16.11 -7.25
CA ALA A 44 -7.17 17.11 -6.37
C ALA A 44 -8.13 17.61 -5.26
N GLU A 45 -9.06 16.76 -4.84
CA GLU A 45 -10.13 17.04 -3.90
C GLU A 45 -9.78 16.52 -2.50
N PHE A 46 -10.25 17.24 -1.49
CA PHE A 46 -9.97 16.90 -0.11
C PHE A 46 -10.79 15.67 0.33
N PRO A 47 -10.25 14.77 1.19
CA PRO A 47 -10.97 13.58 1.64
C PRO A 47 -12.35 13.89 2.18
N ARG A 48 -13.32 13.05 1.84
CA ARG A 48 -14.71 13.22 2.29
C ARG A 48 -14.87 12.77 3.73
N PHE A 49 -15.96 13.18 4.38
CA PHE A 49 -16.31 12.60 5.67
C PHE A 49 -16.49 11.09 5.54
N ASN A 50 -15.89 10.33 6.45
CA ASN A 50 -15.89 8.85 6.43
C ASN A 50 -15.28 8.26 5.15
N ASP A 51 -14.23 8.89 4.65
CA ASP A 51 -13.47 8.36 3.52
C ASP A 51 -12.88 6.98 3.84
N LEU A 52 -13.01 6.04 2.90
CA LEU A 52 -12.55 4.66 3.07
C LEU A 52 -11.64 4.25 1.92
N LEU A 53 -10.41 3.87 2.27
CA LEU A 53 -9.48 3.20 1.37
C LEU A 53 -9.25 1.77 1.88
N ALA A 54 -9.59 0.78 1.06
CA ALA A 54 -9.29 -0.62 1.30
C ALA A 54 -8.19 -1.10 0.34
N MET A 55 -7.20 -1.82 0.89
CA MET A 55 -6.16 -2.50 0.14
C MET A 55 -6.32 -4.00 0.36
N GLU A 56 -6.56 -4.73 -0.71
CA GLU A 56 -6.85 -6.17 -0.67
C GLU A 56 -5.71 -6.94 -1.31
N LEU A 57 -5.20 -7.96 -0.63
CA LEU A 57 -4.22 -8.89 -1.17
C LEU A 57 -4.92 -10.18 -1.59
N HIS A 58 -4.79 -10.55 -2.86
CA HIS A 58 -5.41 -11.72 -3.47
C HIS A 58 -4.33 -12.73 -3.87
N ALA A 59 -4.52 -13.99 -3.52
CA ALA A 59 -3.78 -15.08 -4.14
C ALA A 59 -4.38 -15.35 -5.53
N VAL A 60 -3.55 -15.43 -6.57
CA VAL A 60 -4.00 -15.61 -7.96
C VAL A 60 -3.74 -17.02 -8.46
N ASN A 61 -4.60 -17.49 -9.38
CA ASN A 61 -4.46 -18.80 -10.00
C ASN A 61 -3.15 -18.86 -10.81
N GLY A 62 -2.33 -19.89 -10.58
CA GLY A 62 -1.00 -20.01 -11.18
C GLY A 62 0.15 -19.67 -10.23
N GLY A 63 -0.14 -19.23 -9.01
CA GLY A 63 0.85 -18.85 -8.01
C GLY A 63 1.07 -17.33 -7.98
N GLY A 64 1.50 -16.83 -6.83
CA GLY A 64 1.74 -15.40 -6.61
C GLY A 64 0.55 -14.63 -6.04
N TYR A 65 0.73 -13.32 -5.94
CA TYR A 65 -0.21 -12.39 -5.32
C TYR A 65 -0.47 -11.17 -6.19
N ALA A 66 -1.68 -10.62 -6.06
CA ALA A 66 -2.07 -9.37 -6.66
C ALA A 66 -2.78 -8.47 -5.64
N VAL A 67 -2.71 -7.17 -5.85
CA VAL A 67 -3.36 -6.17 -5.01
C VAL A 67 -4.54 -5.55 -5.75
N ARG A 68 -5.63 -5.32 -5.02
CA ARG A 68 -6.74 -4.45 -5.43
C ARG A 68 -6.85 -3.28 -4.47
N LEU A 69 -7.08 -2.08 -5.00
CA LEU A 69 -7.39 -0.89 -4.21
C LEU A 69 -8.84 -0.49 -4.46
N VAL A 70 -9.57 -0.25 -3.38
CA VAL A 70 -10.96 0.20 -3.41
C VAL A 70 -11.09 1.49 -2.61
N HIS A 71 -11.53 2.57 -3.26
CA HIS A 71 -11.76 3.87 -2.63
C HIS A 71 -13.24 4.20 -2.65
N ASN A 72 -13.87 4.33 -1.48
CA ASN A 72 -15.31 4.55 -1.32
C ASN A 72 -16.23 3.61 -2.14
N GLY A 73 -15.80 2.35 -2.30
CA GLY A 73 -16.55 1.33 -3.04
C GLY A 73 -16.21 1.23 -4.53
N GLU A 74 -15.35 2.10 -5.06
CA GLU A 74 -14.88 2.05 -6.45
C GLU A 74 -13.49 1.42 -6.55
N VAL A 75 -13.29 0.54 -7.53
CA VAL A 75 -11.97 -0.07 -7.80
C VAL A 75 -11.07 0.97 -8.49
N VAL A 76 -9.99 1.35 -7.81
CA VAL A 76 -9.06 2.40 -8.26
C VAL A 76 -7.65 1.86 -8.55
N THR A 77 -7.47 0.54 -8.56
CA THR A 77 -6.17 -0.13 -8.76
C THR A 77 -5.41 0.41 -9.97
N GLY A 78 -6.07 0.56 -11.12
CA GLY A 78 -5.45 1.03 -12.36
C GLY A 78 -5.07 2.52 -12.39
N LEU A 79 -5.35 3.29 -11.32
CA LEU A 79 -4.87 4.66 -11.16
C LEU A 79 -3.53 4.73 -10.43
N VAL A 80 -3.18 3.67 -9.68
CA VAL A 80 -1.94 3.64 -8.91
C VAL A 80 -0.74 3.60 -9.87
N PRO A 81 0.28 4.46 -9.66
CA PRO A 81 1.53 4.37 -10.41
C PRO A 81 2.11 2.95 -10.37
N GLY A 82 2.66 2.50 -11.48
CA GLY A 82 3.21 1.14 -11.62
C GLY A 82 2.18 0.06 -11.97
N CYS A 83 0.89 0.30 -11.73
CA CYS A 83 -0.17 -0.60 -12.19
C CYS A 83 -0.61 -0.25 -13.62
N SER A 84 -0.92 -1.27 -14.42
CA SER A 84 -1.39 -1.04 -15.80
C SER A 84 -2.74 -0.29 -15.81
N PRO A 85 -2.95 0.70 -16.70
CA PRO A 85 -4.21 1.46 -16.73
C PRO A 85 -5.43 0.56 -16.93
N GLY A 86 -6.49 0.81 -16.16
CA GLY A 86 -7.77 0.10 -16.27
C GLY A 86 -7.78 -1.32 -15.71
N VAL A 87 -6.72 -1.78 -15.05
CA VAL A 87 -6.72 -3.09 -14.37
C VAL A 87 -7.41 -3.02 -13.01
N GLU A 88 -8.07 -4.11 -12.62
CA GLU A 88 -8.65 -4.25 -11.28
C GLU A 88 -7.68 -4.89 -10.27
N LEU A 89 -6.76 -5.73 -10.77
CA LEU A 89 -5.74 -6.44 -10.00
C LEU A 89 -4.37 -6.06 -10.55
N CYS A 90 -3.48 -5.65 -9.66
CA CYS A 90 -2.10 -5.29 -9.96
C CYS A 90 -1.17 -6.35 -9.37
N PRO A 91 -0.22 -6.91 -10.13
CA PRO A 91 0.74 -7.86 -9.58
C PRO A 91 1.44 -7.28 -8.34
N TRP A 92 1.63 -8.11 -7.31
CA TRP A 92 2.23 -7.66 -6.04
C TRP A 92 3.61 -7.03 -6.24
N GLU A 93 4.44 -7.60 -7.12
CA GLU A 93 5.80 -7.11 -7.39
C GLU A 93 5.80 -5.70 -8.02
N ASP A 94 4.93 -5.47 -9.01
CA ASP A 94 4.76 -4.16 -9.66
C ASP A 94 4.25 -3.11 -8.67
N PHE A 95 3.25 -3.47 -7.87
CA PHE A 95 2.68 -2.60 -6.85
C PHE A 95 3.72 -2.28 -5.76
N TYR A 96 4.40 -3.30 -5.23
CA TYR A 96 5.33 -3.15 -4.12
C TYR A 96 6.53 -2.28 -4.52
N SER A 97 7.16 -2.58 -5.66
CA SER A 97 8.31 -1.80 -6.14
C SER A 97 7.96 -0.32 -6.27
N THR A 98 6.79 0.00 -6.82
CA THR A 98 6.37 1.39 -6.99
C THR A 98 6.03 2.07 -5.68
N VAL A 99 5.26 1.41 -4.80
CA VAL A 99 4.84 2.04 -3.54
C VAL A 99 5.99 2.13 -2.54
N ALA A 100 6.97 1.23 -2.59
CA ALA A 100 8.19 1.31 -1.79
C ALA A 100 8.98 2.60 -2.08
N GLU A 101 9.05 3.03 -3.34
CA GLU A 101 9.70 4.28 -3.74
C GLU A 101 8.97 5.54 -3.24
N LEU A 102 7.68 5.43 -2.90
CA LEU A 102 6.88 6.54 -2.36
C LEU A 102 7.08 6.75 -0.86
N VAL A 103 7.69 5.80 -0.15
CA VAL A 103 7.91 5.90 1.29
C VAL A 103 9.03 6.92 1.55
N PRO A 104 8.75 8.07 2.20
CA PRO A 104 9.79 9.05 2.47
C PRO A 104 10.81 8.47 3.45
N SER A 105 12.04 8.96 3.37
CA SER A 105 13.04 8.80 4.43
C SER A 105 12.68 9.64 5.67
N PRO A 106 13.22 9.30 6.85
CA PRO A 106 13.06 10.14 8.04
C PRO A 106 13.51 11.59 7.80
N VAL A 107 14.60 11.79 7.05
CA VAL A 107 15.16 13.12 6.74
C VAL A 107 14.23 13.96 5.87
N GLU A 108 13.57 13.36 4.88
CA GLU A 108 12.56 14.06 4.05
C GLU A 108 11.36 14.53 4.89
N CYS A 109 11.08 13.84 6.00
CA CYS A 109 10.09 14.24 7.00
C CYS A 109 10.65 15.19 8.08
N GLY A 110 11.85 15.74 7.89
CA GLY A 110 12.49 16.67 8.84
C GLY A 110 12.95 16.02 10.14
N ARG A 111 13.09 14.69 10.17
CA ARG A 111 13.59 13.95 11.33
C ARG A 111 15.10 13.73 11.23
N THR A 112 15.75 13.66 12.39
CA THR A 112 17.19 13.38 12.51
C THR A 112 17.47 12.03 13.16
N ASP A 113 16.45 11.30 13.60
CA ASP A 113 16.55 9.96 14.14
C ASP A 113 16.26 8.91 13.05
N ASP A 114 16.74 7.69 13.29
CA ASP A 114 16.46 6.51 12.48
C ASP A 114 15.61 5.52 13.30
N PRO A 115 14.29 5.71 13.35
CA PRO A 115 13.45 4.89 14.20
C PRO A 115 13.38 3.46 13.70
N THR A 116 13.55 2.50 14.61
CA THR A 116 13.49 1.05 14.30
C THR A 116 12.13 0.57 13.78
N TRP A 117 11.09 1.40 13.89
CA TRP A 117 9.75 1.15 13.36
C TRP A 117 9.52 1.74 11.97
N TRP A 118 10.46 2.51 11.42
CA TRP A 118 10.39 2.99 10.03
C TRP A 118 10.54 1.82 9.07
N PRO A 119 9.77 1.74 7.97
CA PRO A 119 9.96 0.69 6.99
C PRO A 119 11.37 0.78 6.41
N ILE A 120 12.15 -0.29 6.55
CA ILE A 120 13.42 -0.42 5.84
C ILE A 120 13.10 -0.93 4.43
N VAL A 121 12.85 0.00 3.51
CA VAL A 121 12.80 -0.29 2.07
C VAL A 121 14.24 -0.35 1.56
N SER A 122 14.90 -1.49 1.75
CA SER A 122 16.24 -1.69 1.19
C SER A 122 16.13 -1.96 -0.31
N ASN A 123 16.72 -1.11 -1.15
CA ASN A 123 16.96 -1.37 -2.58
C ASN A 123 17.92 -2.55 -2.85
N GLU A 124 18.26 -3.34 -1.82
CA GLU A 124 19.17 -4.48 -1.85
C GLU A 124 18.47 -5.73 -1.34
N ARG A 125 17.49 -6.24 -2.09
CA ARG A 125 17.09 -7.65 -2.07
C ARG A 125 16.07 -7.95 -3.16
N ILE A 126 16.57 -8.37 -4.32
CA ILE A 126 16.29 -9.61 -5.09
C ILE A 126 17.19 -9.56 -6.33
#